data_AF-A0A6M8VKB7-F1
#
_entry.id   AF-A0A6M8VKB7-F1
#
_cell.length_a   1.000
_cell.length_b   1.000
_cell.length_c   1.000
_cell.angle_alpha   90.00
_cell.angle_beta   90.00
_cell.angle_gamma   90.00
#
_symmetry.space_group_name_H-M   'P 1'
#
loop_
_entity.id
_entity.type
_entity.pdbx_description
1 polymer ?
#
loop_
_entity_poly.entity_id
_entity_poly.type
_entity_poly.pdbx_seq_one_letter_code
_entity_poly.pdbx_strand_id
1 'polypeptide(L)'
;MLKFSLKNISIALLIAVIILLFINVFINKFVEKNEQAENREEISGELIDSLFRSALYNYGIKDSWIKKKKIKKVSGDSLFASYSISVPADVPINLLQLEVKDLLWDYDADIVSEEITKEKKVLLKINSEKYLKLAAELIYDDSIRREFGAVSFLVSDIKPDNLEKYNELLRTPELFFAVLVPDSKSKSLLKDLKNFERRFAVILNDDITEFDYKLSSSISEDRTLLSLKNIISAFNSAAFFIVDVKSDLYKSVNYKVIEDALKKRNIKIVKSSRFDVLKINSLSPESSFGGYIKALGKSEERVVLISAEDYLLITELIPEYRKIGYRFIQPGELVLNM
;
A
#
# COMPACT_ATOMS: atom_id res chain seq x y z
N MET A 1 46.03 -7.47 -10.12
CA MET A 1 45.55 -8.08 -11.38
C MET A 1 45.88 -9.57 -11.33
N LEU A 2 44.97 -10.40 -10.81
CA LEU A 2 45.22 -11.84 -10.68
C LEU A 2 45.09 -12.50 -12.07
N LYS A 3 46.20 -12.94 -12.65
CA LYS A 3 46.22 -13.81 -13.84
C LYS A 3 45.75 -15.21 -13.43
N PHE A 4 44.43 -15.42 -13.38
CA PHE A 4 43.89 -16.76 -13.29
C PHE A 4 44.04 -17.43 -14.66
N SER A 5 44.70 -18.59 -14.71
CA SER A 5 44.69 -19.41 -15.92
C SER A 5 43.27 -19.90 -16.19
N LEU A 6 42.87 -20.01 -17.46
CA LEU A 6 41.57 -20.56 -17.87
C LEU A 6 41.26 -21.91 -17.22
N LYS A 7 42.30 -22.71 -16.96
CA LYS A 7 42.22 -23.98 -16.22
C LYS A 7 41.76 -23.79 -14.78
N ASN A 8 42.32 -22.82 -14.06
CA ASN A 8 41.96 -22.55 -12.67
C ASN A 8 40.54 -21.96 -12.54
N ILE A 9 40.12 -21.14 -13.51
CA ILE A 9 38.74 -20.64 -13.60
C ILE A 9 37.77 -21.79 -13.86
N SER A 10 38.10 -22.69 -14.79
CA SER A 10 37.26 -23.84 -15.11
C SER A 10 37.10 -24.80 -13.93
N ILE A 11 38.17 -25.04 -13.18
CA ILE A 11 38.13 -25.86 -11.96
C ILE A 11 37.29 -25.18 -10.87
N ALA A 12 37.46 -23.87 -10.65
CA ALA A 12 36.66 -23.13 -9.68
C ALA A 12 35.16 -23.14 -10.04
N LEU A 13 34.81 -22.99 -11.32
CA LEU A 13 33.43 -23.07 -11.80
C LEU A 13 32.86 -24.49 -11.63
N LEU A 14 33.64 -25.53 -11.91
CA LEU A 14 33.22 -26.93 -11.72
C LEU A 14 32.93 -27.20 -10.24
N ILE A 15 33.80 -26.76 -9.33
CA ILE A 15 33.61 -26.89 -7.88
C ILE A 15 32.35 -26.13 -7.45
N ALA A 16 32.15 -24.91 -7.93
CA ALA A 16 30.95 -24.12 -7.62
C ALA A 16 29.66 -24.82 -8.09
N VAL A 17 29.65 -25.41 -9.30
CA VAL A 17 28.51 -26.17 -9.83
C VAL A 17 28.24 -27.41 -8.98
N ILE A 18 29.27 -28.15 -8.57
CA ILE A 18 29.12 -29.32 -7.70
C ILE A 18 28.54 -28.91 -6.35
N ILE A 19 29.05 -27.84 -5.73
CA ILE A 19 28.53 -27.31 -4.46
C ILE A 19 27.07 -26.88 -4.62
N LEU A 20 26.72 -26.16 -5.71
CA LEU A 20 25.34 -25.76 -5.99
C LEU A 20 24.42 -26.97 -6.19
N LEU A 21 24.89 -28.04 -6.82
CA LEU A 21 24.15 -29.31 -6.95
C LEU A 21 23.91 -29.96 -5.58
N PHE A 22 24.93 -30.02 -4.73
CA PHE A 22 24.78 -30.54 -3.37
C PHE A 22 23.83 -29.68 -2.54
N ILE A 23 23.94 -28.35 -2.62
CA ILE A 23 23.02 -27.42 -1.97
C ILE A 23 21.60 -27.67 -2.48
N ASN A 24 21.38 -27.81 -3.78
CA ASN A 24 20.04 -28.07 -4.35
C ASN A 24 19.44 -29.40 -3.86
N VAL A 25 20.26 -30.46 -3.77
CA VAL A 25 19.82 -31.76 -3.24
C VAL A 25 19.54 -31.69 -1.73
N PHE A 26 20.38 -30.98 -0.97
CA PHE A 26 20.16 -30.77 0.46
C PHE A 26 18.93 -29.90 0.73
N ILE A 27 18.75 -28.82 -0.03
CA ILE A 27 17.56 -27.98 0.01
C ILE A 27 16.33 -28.84 -0.28
N ASN A 28 16.30 -29.66 -1.33
CA ASN A 28 15.14 -30.52 -1.60
C ASN A 28 14.86 -31.60 -0.53
N LYS A 29 15.82 -31.89 0.36
CA LYS A 29 15.70 -32.90 1.42
C LYS A 29 15.38 -32.30 2.80
N PHE A 30 15.74 -31.02 3.02
CA PHE A 30 15.55 -30.31 4.29
C PHE A 30 14.57 -29.14 4.22
N VAL A 31 14.34 -28.58 3.02
CA VAL A 31 13.12 -27.85 2.75
C VAL A 31 12.07 -28.91 2.64
N GLU A 32 11.31 -29.09 3.73
CA GLU A 32 9.98 -29.65 3.64
C GLU A 32 9.37 -29.04 2.38
N LYS A 33 9.05 -29.87 1.37
CA LYS A 33 7.93 -29.51 0.49
C LYS A 33 6.86 -29.02 1.45
N ASN A 34 6.14 -27.95 1.13
CA ASN A 34 4.93 -27.60 1.87
C ASN A 34 3.94 -28.77 1.75
N GLU A 35 4.23 -29.86 2.46
CA GLU A 35 3.50 -31.10 2.54
C GLU A 35 2.34 -30.72 3.42
N GLN A 36 1.24 -30.50 2.72
CA GLN A 36 -0.06 -30.29 3.25
C GLN A 36 -0.28 -31.23 4.44
N ALA A 37 -0.63 -30.67 5.61
CA ALA A 37 -0.71 -31.40 6.86
C ALA A 37 -1.47 -32.73 6.73
N GLU A 38 -0.93 -33.81 7.28
CA GLU A 38 -1.62 -35.08 7.39
C GLU A 38 -2.78 -34.95 8.40
N ASN A 39 -4.00 -35.32 7.97
CA ASN A 39 -5.29 -35.20 8.68
C ASN A 39 -5.95 -33.81 8.64
N ARG A 40 -6.34 -33.36 7.43
CA ARG A 40 -7.14 -32.15 7.26
C ARG A 40 -8.60 -32.38 7.65
N GLU A 41 -9.26 -31.32 8.08
CA GLU A 41 -10.71 -31.36 8.35
C GLU A 41 -11.50 -31.51 7.05
N GLU A 42 -12.51 -32.38 7.07
CA GLU A 42 -13.49 -32.49 5.99
C GLU A 42 -14.24 -31.18 5.82
N ILE A 43 -14.51 -30.78 4.58
CA ILE A 43 -15.15 -29.50 4.28
C ILE A 43 -16.41 -29.66 3.43
N SER A 44 -17.49 -29.03 3.91
CA SER A 44 -18.77 -29.05 3.21
C SER A 44 -18.77 -28.15 1.97
N GLY A 45 -19.64 -28.44 1.00
CA GLY A 45 -19.83 -27.60 -0.18
C GLY A 45 -20.29 -26.17 0.16
N GLU A 46 -21.01 -25.99 1.26
CA GLU A 46 -21.43 -24.66 1.75
C GLU A 46 -20.25 -23.84 2.27
N LEU A 47 -19.36 -24.47 3.06
CA LEU A 47 -18.17 -23.78 3.55
C LEU A 47 -17.20 -23.46 2.40
N ILE A 48 -17.04 -24.37 1.43
CA ILE A 48 -16.30 -24.11 0.18
C ILE A 48 -16.90 -22.89 -0.55
N ASP A 49 -18.22 -22.81 -0.71
CA ASP A 49 -18.88 -21.68 -1.38
C ASP A 49 -18.62 -20.36 -0.66
N SER A 50 -18.71 -20.37 0.68
CA SER A 50 -18.46 -19.21 1.53
C SER A 50 -17.01 -18.71 1.40
N LEU A 51 -16.03 -19.61 1.55
CA LEU A 51 -14.60 -19.27 1.41
C LEU A 51 -14.25 -18.82 -0.01
N PHE A 52 -14.82 -19.46 -1.03
CA PHE A 52 -14.64 -19.07 -2.42
C PHE A 52 -15.20 -17.66 -2.68
N ARG A 53 -16.39 -17.33 -2.19
CA ARG A 53 -16.96 -15.98 -2.30
C ARG A 53 -16.16 -14.94 -1.52
N SER A 54 -15.65 -15.31 -0.35
CA SER A 54 -14.74 -14.46 0.44
C SER A 54 -13.48 -14.13 -0.36
N ALA A 55 -12.87 -15.11 -1.03
CA ALA A 55 -11.71 -14.88 -1.90
C ALA A 55 -12.01 -13.88 -3.01
N LEU A 56 -13.17 -14.02 -3.67
CA LEU A 56 -13.61 -13.07 -4.70
C LEU A 56 -13.80 -11.66 -4.12
N TYR A 57 -14.43 -11.55 -2.96
CA TYR A 57 -14.66 -10.28 -2.27
C TYR A 57 -13.36 -9.59 -1.86
N ASN A 58 -12.36 -10.34 -1.38
CA ASN A 58 -11.05 -9.82 -0.99
C ASN A 58 -10.28 -9.17 -2.15
N TYR A 59 -10.66 -9.48 -3.39
CA TYR A 59 -10.13 -8.84 -4.61
C TYR A 59 -11.09 -7.79 -5.21
N GLY A 60 -12.18 -7.48 -4.52
CA GLY A 60 -13.17 -6.49 -4.96
C GLY A 60 -14.05 -6.96 -6.12
N ILE A 61 -14.22 -8.27 -6.31
CA ILE A 61 -15.16 -8.81 -7.29
C ILE A 61 -16.59 -8.60 -6.77
N LYS A 62 -17.38 -7.83 -7.52
CA LYS A 62 -18.77 -7.50 -7.15
C LYS A 62 -19.72 -8.65 -7.43
N ASP A 63 -20.77 -8.79 -6.63
CA ASP A 63 -21.82 -9.81 -6.84
C ASP A 63 -22.46 -9.73 -8.23
N SER A 64 -22.59 -8.53 -8.79
CA SER A 64 -23.09 -8.32 -10.15
C SER A 64 -22.24 -8.98 -11.24
N TRP A 65 -20.99 -9.30 -10.95
CA TRP A 65 -20.06 -9.97 -11.85
C TRP A 65 -20.05 -11.50 -11.66
N ILE A 66 -20.77 -12.01 -10.65
CA ILE A 66 -20.84 -13.43 -10.31
C ILE A 66 -22.18 -14.00 -10.76
N LYS A 67 -22.17 -14.80 -11.82
CA LYS A 67 -23.37 -15.47 -12.34
C LYS A 67 -23.40 -16.92 -11.89
N LYS A 68 -24.36 -17.28 -11.02
CA LYS A 68 -24.59 -18.67 -10.63
C LYS A 68 -25.24 -19.44 -11.78
N LYS A 69 -24.61 -20.54 -12.20
CA LYS A 69 -25.15 -21.45 -13.23
C LYS A 69 -26.19 -22.38 -12.61
N LYS A 70 -27.20 -22.74 -13.40
CA LYS A 70 -28.20 -23.75 -12.98
C LYS A 70 -27.56 -25.13 -12.97
N ILE A 71 -27.59 -25.80 -11.83
CA ILE A 71 -27.14 -27.18 -11.68
C ILE A 71 -28.35 -28.09 -11.92
N LYS A 72 -28.27 -29.00 -12.89
CA LYS A 72 -29.24 -30.08 -13.02
C LYS A 72 -28.86 -31.12 -11.99
N LYS A 73 -29.56 -31.18 -10.86
CA LYS A 73 -29.33 -32.22 -9.84
C LYS A 73 -29.62 -33.59 -10.44
N VAL A 74 -28.56 -34.33 -10.75
CA VAL A 74 -28.63 -35.76 -11.05
C VAL A 74 -28.40 -36.51 -9.73
N SER A 75 -29.09 -37.62 -9.50
CA SER A 75 -28.90 -38.44 -8.30
C SER A 75 -27.43 -38.85 -8.17
N GLY A 76 -26.80 -38.55 -7.03
CA GLY A 76 -25.37 -38.82 -6.78
C GLY A 76 -24.41 -37.67 -7.17
N ASP A 77 -24.92 -36.53 -7.65
CA ASP A 77 -24.11 -35.34 -7.89
C ASP A 77 -23.83 -34.58 -6.59
N SER A 78 -22.55 -34.41 -6.26
CA SER A 78 -22.05 -33.70 -5.08
C SER A 78 -21.78 -32.21 -5.37
N LEU A 79 -22.00 -31.74 -6.61
CA LEU A 79 -21.80 -30.36 -7.00
C LEU A 79 -22.79 -29.44 -6.27
N PHE A 80 -22.25 -28.61 -5.38
CA PHE A 80 -23.01 -27.64 -4.60
C PHE A 80 -23.24 -26.34 -5.36
N ALA A 81 -22.20 -25.83 -6.02
CA ALA A 81 -22.25 -24.55 -6.72
C ALA A 81 -21.47 -24.54 -8.04
N SER A 82 -21.99 -23.80 -9.02
CA SER A 82 -21.28 -23.51 -10.26
C SER A 82 -21.43 -22.05 -10.66
N TYR A 83 -20.34 -21.42 -11.10
CA TYR A 83 -20.27 -19.99 -11.39
C TYR A 83 -19.63 -19.66 -12.73
N SER A 84 -20.04 -18.53 -13.29
CA SER A 84 -19.31 -17.79 -14.31
C SER A 84 -19.04 -16.40 -13.75
N ILE A 85 -17.76 -16.02 -13.66
CA ILE A 85 -17.30 -14.78 -13.04
C ILE A 85 -16.57 -13.95 -14.08
N SER A 86 -17.02 -12.71 -14.26
CA SER A 86 -16.26 -11.69 -14.99
C SER A 86 -15.18 -11.11 -14.07
N VAL A 87 -13.92 -11.22 -14.46
CA VAL A 87 -12.76 -10.74 -13.71
C VAL A 87 -12.21 -9.48 -14.40
N PRO A 88 -12.10 -8.34 -13.70
CA PRO A 88 -11.48 -7.14 -14.25
C PRO A 88 -10.03 -7.38 -14.70
N ALA A 89 -9.60 -6.69 -15.76
CA ALA A 89 -8.26 -6.84 -16.32
C ALA A 89 -7.12 -6.50 -15.35
N ASP A 90 -7.38 -5.67 -14.33
CA ASP A 90 -6.41 -5.29 -13.31
C ASP A 90 -6.29 -6.30 -12.15
N VAL A 91 -7.09 -7.38 -12.16
CA VAL A 91 -7.04 -8.46 -11.17
C VAL A 91 -6.47 -9.72 -11.81
N PRO A 92 -5.21 -10.10 -11.52
CA PRO A 92 -4.65 -11.34 -12.03
C PRO A 92 -5.40 -12.56 -11.50
N ILE A 93 -5.93 -13.39 -12.39
CA ILE A 93 -6.67 -14.61 -12.02
C ILE A 93 -5.82 -15.57 -11.17
N ASN A 94 -4.52 -15.67 -11.42
CA ASN A 94 -3.63 -16.50 -10.61
C ASN A 94 -3.56 -16.07 -9.15
N LEU A 95 -3.73 -14.78 -8.85
CA LEU A 95 -3.79 -14.28 -7.48
C LEU A 95 -5.13 -14.62 -6.80
N LEU A 96 -6.24 -14.56 -7.54
CA LEU A 96 -7.53 -15.06 -7.05
C LEU A 96 -7.46 -16.55 -6.71
N GLN A 97 -6.76 -17.34 -7.52
CA GLN A 97 -6.59 -18.78 -7.27
C GLN A 97 -5.72 -19.05 -6.04
N LEU A 98 -4.65 -18.28 -5.87
CA LEU A 98 -3.80 -18.36 -4.69
C LEU A 98 -4.61 -18.05 -3.43
N GLU A 99 -5.45 -17.02 -3.45
CA GLU A 99 -6.33 -16.68 -2.32
C GLU A 99 -7.31 -17.80 -1.97
N VAL A 100 -7.96 -18.38 -2.98
CA VAL A 100 -8.87 -19.52 -2.77
C VAL A 100 -8.11 -20.68 -2.14
N LYS A 101 -6.88 -20.94 -2.61
CA LYS A 101 -6.02 -21.99 -2.07
C LYS A 101 -5.61 -21.72 -0.63
N ASP A 102 -5.23 -20.48 -0.30
CA ASP A 102 -4.78 -20.10 1.03
C ASP A 102 -5.93 -20.20 2.03
N LEU A 103 -7.14 -19.75 1.66
CA LEU A 103 -8.34 -19.90 2.50
C LEU A 103 -8.79 -21.35 2.70
N LEU A 104 -8.47 -22.24 1.76
CA LEU A 104 -8.79 -23.67 1.84
C LEU A 104 -7.61 -24.51 2.34
N TRP A 105 -6.51 -23.88 2.74
CA TRP A 105 -5.24 -24.57 2.99
C TRP A 105 -5.34 -25.59 4.12
N ASP A 106 -6.15 -25.33 5.13
CA ASP A 106 -6.28 -26.20 6.31
C ASP A 106 -7.31 -27.35 6.12
N TYR A 107 -8.02 -27.37 4.99
CA TYR A 107 -9.13 -28.30 4.72
C TYR A 107 -8.78 -29.36 3.67
N ASP A 108 -9.47 -30.50 3.71
CA ASP A 108 -9.40 -31.54 2.66
C ASP A 108 -10.11 -31.07 1.38
N ALA A 109 -9.48 -30.11 0.70
CA ALA A 109 -9.91 -29.52 -0.55
C ALA A 109 -8.78 -29.60 -1.58
N ASP A 110 -9.05 -30.27 -2.69
CA ASP A 110 -8.19 -30.30 -3.87
C ASP A 110 -8.67 -29.28 -4.90
N ILE A 111 -7.75 -28.42 -5.34
CA ILE A 111 -8.06 -27.32 -6.25
C ILE A 111 -7.36 -27.59 -7.58
N VAL A 112 -8.15 -27.86 -8.61
CA VAL A 112 -7.67 -28.08 -9.97
C VAL A 112 -7.99 -26.85 -10.82
N SER A 113 -6.96 -26.33 -11.49
CA SER A 113 -7.09 -25.21 -12.43
C SER A 113 -6.69 -25.62 -13.84
N GLU A 114 -7.47 -25.20 -14.83
CA GLU A 114 -7.20 -25.39 -16.25
C GLU A 114 -7.36 -24.06 -17.00
N GLU A 115 -6.27 -23.58 -17.60
CA GLU A 115 -6.30 -22.37 -18.44
C GLU A 115 -6.68 -22.72 -19.88
N ILE A 116 -7.73 -22.06 -20.38
CA ILE A 116 -8.19 -22.17 -21.76
C ILE A 116 -7.81 -20.87 -22.49
N THR A 117 -6.57 -20.82 -22.96
CA THR A 117 -5.94 -19.61 -23.53
C THR A 117 -6.74 -18.99 -24.67
N LYS A 118 -7.36 -19.81 -25.55
CA LYS A 118 -8.16 -19.32 -26.68
C LYS A 118 -9.40 -18.52 -26.26
N GLU A 119 -9.94 -18.82 -25.08
CA GLU A 119 -11.16 -18.21 -24.54
C GLU A 119 -10.85 -17.17 -23.45
N LYS A 120 -9.57 -16.89 -23.17
CA LYS A 120 -9.13 -16.04 -22.03
C LYS A 120 -9.83 -16.39 -20.71
N LYS A 121 -9.97 -17.69 -20.48
CA LYS A 121 -10.80 -18.27 -19.43
C LYS A 121 -9.98 -19.26 -18.62
N VAL A 122 -10.24 -19.29 -17.33
CA VAL A 122 -9.68 -20.28 -16.41
C VAL A 122 -10.81 -21.03 -15.74
N LEU A 123 -10.75 -22.35 -15.83
CA LEU A 123 -11.65 -23.25 -15.13
C LEU A 123 -11.03 -23.59 -13.78
N LEU A 124 -11.74 -23.31 -12.69
CA LEU A 124 -11.38 -23.70 -11.34
C LEU A 124 -12.36 -24.74 -10.82
N LYS A 125 -11.85 -25.87 -10.33
CA LYS A 125 -12.62 -26.96 -9.74
C LYS A 125 -12.12 -27.20 -8.34
N ILE A 126 -13.04 -27.28 -7.39
CA ILE A 126 -12.74 -27.58 -5.98
C ILE A 126 -13.41 -28.89 -5.65
N ASN A 127 -12.57 -29.88 -5.33
CA ASN A 127 -12.99 -31.22 -4.94
C ASN A 127 -12.77 -31.39 -3.43
N SER A 128 -13.65 -32.15 -2.80
CA SER A 128 -13.43 -32.66 -1.44
C SER A 128 -13.91 -34.10 -1.42
N GLU A 129 -13.16 -34.98 -0.74
CA GLU A 129 -13.44 -36.42 -0.71
C GLU A 129 -13.54 -37.06 -2.11
N LYS A 130 -12.77 -36.56 -3.10
CA LYS A 130 -12.81 -36.96 -4.52
C LYS A 130 -14.10 -36.58 -5.27
N TYR A 131 -15.01 -35.85 -4.63
CA TYR A 131 -16.20 -35.33 -5.27
C TYR A 131 -16.03 -33.86 -5.63
N LEU A 132 -16.44 -33.49 -6.83
CA LEU A 132 -16.52 -32.08 -7.24
C LEU A 132 -17.62 -31.38 -6.43
N LYS A 133 -17.24 -30.40 -5.62
CA LYS A 133 -18.19 -29.62 -4.80
C LYS A 133 -18.45 -28.23 -5.39
N LEU A 134 -17.46 -27.61 -6.05
CA LEU A 134 -17.60 -26.29 -6.70
C LEU A 134 -16.86 -26.23 -8.04
N ALA A 135 -17.48 -25.60 -9.04
CA ALA A 135 -16.86 -25.32 -10.33
C ALA A 135 -17.08 -23.86 -10.79
N ALA A 136 -16.01 -23.15 -11.10
CA ALA A 136 -16.06 -21.75 -11.49
C ALA A 136 -15.33 -21.49 -12.82
N GLU A 137 -15.92 -20.65 -13.66
CA GLU A 137 -15.26 -20.09 -14.85
C GLU A 137 -14.86 -18.65 -14.55
N LEU A 138 -13.55 -18.38 -14.50
CA LEU A 138 -12.98 -17.06 -14.35
C LEU A 138 -12.63 -16.52 -15.74
N ILE A 139 -13.28 -15.44 -16.16
CA ILE A 139 -13.16 -14.91 -17.52
C ILE A 139 -12.72 -13.46 -17.43
N TYR A 140 -11.58 -13.11 -18.03
CA TYR A 140 -11.17 -11.71 -18.10
C TYR A 140 -12.18 -10.90 -18.91
N ASP A 141 -12.56 -9.75 -18.36
CA ASP A 141 -13.48 -8.81 -18.99
C ASP A 141 -12.85 -7.41 -18.94
N ASP A 142 -12.30 -6.98 -20.08
CA ASP A 142 -11.63 -5.69 -20.25
C ASP A 142 -12.61 -4.49 -20.15
N SER A 143 -13.93 -4.75 -20.18
CA SER A 143 -14.97 -3.72 -20.12
C SER A 143 -15.35 -3.33 -18.69
N ILE A 144 -15.04 -4.17 -17.70
CA ILE A 144 -15.31 -3.88 -16.29
C ILE A 144 -14.04 -3.39 -15.59
N ARG A 145 -14.22 -2.47 -14.65
CA ARG A 145 -13.15 -1.94 -13.80
C ARG A 145 -13.59 -1.87 -12.35
N ARG A 146 -12.63 -2.05 -11.45
CA ARG A 146 -12.81 -1.77 -10.04
C ARG A 146 -12.85 -0.25 -9.85
N GLU A 147 -13.92 0.24 -9.23
CA GLU A 147 -14.18 1.67 -9.03
C GLU A 147 -14.06 1.97 -7.53
N PHE A 148 -12.84 2.21 -7.06
CA PHE A 148 -12.55 2.58 -5.68
C PHE A 148 -11.84 3.93 -5.62
N GLY A 149 -11.87 4.54 -4.44
CA GLY A 149 -11.17 5.80 -4.19
C GLY A 149 -9.65 5.63 -4.15
N ALA A 150 -8.96 6.77 -4.16
CA ALA A 150 -7.53 6.89 -3.91
C ALA A 150 -7.26 7.72 -2.67
N VAL A 151 -6.21 7.36 -1.95
CA VAL A 151 -5.71 8.12 -0.81
C VAL A 151 -4.22 8.36 -0.94
N SER A 152 -3.77 9.51 -0.45
CA SER A 152 -2.36 9.84 -0.30
C SER A 152 -2.10 10.37 1.10
N PHE A 153 -0.90 10.10 1.62
CA PHE A 153 -0.56 10.38 3.01
C PHE A 153 0.51 11.46 3.16
N LEU A 154 0.18 12.44 3.99
CA LEU A 154 1.07 13.42 4.57
C LEU A 154 1.31 13.01 6.02
N VAL A 155 2.54 12.62 6.35
CA VAL A 155 2.89 12.06 7.66
C VAL A 155 3.60 13.12 8.51
N SER A 156 2.94 13.57 9.58
CA SER A 156 3.46 14.54 10.56
C SER A 156 4.12 13.85 11.76
N ASP A 157 4.65 14.65 12.69
CA ASP A 157 5.11 14.20 14.01
C ASP A 157 6.19 13.10 13.96
N ILE A 158 7.09 13.18 12.97
CA ILE A 158 8.21 12.25 12.83
C ILE A 158 9.22 12.51 13.95
N LYS A 159 9.42 11.50 14.79
CA LYS A 159 10.22 11.55 16.01
C LYS A 159 11.48 10.68 15.89
N PRO A 160 12.66 11.26 15.59
CA PRO A 160 13.91 10.49 15.42
C PRO A 160 14.47 9.93 16.74
N ASP A 161 13.98 10.40 17.88
CA ASP A 161 14.36 9.94 19.22
C ASP A 161 13.91 8.50 19.50
N ASN A 162 12.87 8.01 18.83
CA ASN A 162 12.53 6.58 18.82
C ASN A 162 13.08 5.93 17.55
N LEU A 163 14.34 5.45 17.63
CA LEU A 163 15.05 4.88 16.48
C LEU A 163 14.35 3.68 15.84
N GLU A 164 13.63 2.86 16.62
CA GLU A 164 12.93 1.68 16.10
C GLU A 164 11.78 2.11 15.17
N LYS A 165 10.81 2.86 15.72
CA LYS A 165 9.66 3.37 14.95
C LYS A 165 10.10 4.29 13.80
N TYR A 166 11.14 5.09 14.00
CA TYR A 166 11.67 5.97 12.97
C TYR A 166 12.24 5.17 11.78
N ASN A 167 13.04 4.14 12.05
CA ASN A 167 13.58 3.27 11.00
C ASN A 167 12.48 2.47 10.30
N GLU A 168 11.49 2.00 11.05
CA GLU A 168 10.31 1.33 10.52
C GLU A 168 9.55 2.23 9.53
N LEU A 169 9.26 3.47 9.94
CA LEU A 169 8.57 4.47 9.10
C LEU A 169 9.32 4.74 7.80
N LEU A 170 10.65 4.91 7.86
CA LEU A 170 11.44 5.21 6.66
C LEU A 170 11.58 4.02 5.71
N ARG A 171 11.45 2.79 6.22
CA ARG A 171 11.61 1.55 5.45
C ARG A 171 10.31 0.97 4.92
N THR A 172 9.15 1.44 5.39
CA THR A 172 7.86 0.96 4.90
C THR A 172 7.77 1.03 3.36
N PRO A 173 7.28 -0.01 2.67
CA PRO A 173 7.09 0.07 1.22
C PRO A 173 6.01 1.10 0.84
N GLU A 174 5.21 1.55 1.81
CA GLU A 174 4.06 2.40 1.59
C GLU A 174 4.44 3.86 1.25
N LEU A 175 3.61 4.48 0.40
CA LEU A 175 3.86 5.79 -0.18
C LEU A 175 3.36 6.91 0.75
N PHE A 176 4.27 7.81 1.13
CA PHE A 176 3.92 9.00 1.90
C PHE A 176 4.89 10.16 1.62
N PHE A 177 4.47 11.39 1.94
CA PHE A 177 5.37 12.53 2.10
C PHE A 177 5.49 12.86 3.59
N ALA A 178 6.71 13.08 4.06
CA ALA A 178 6.92 13.63 5.40
C ALA A 178 6.46 15.08 5.47
N VAL A 179 5.86 15.49 6.58
CA VAL A 179 5.52 16.89 6.87
C VAL A 179 6.43 17.39 7.96
N LEU A 180 7.26 18.37 7.64
CA LEU A 180 8.29 18.90 8.53
C LEU A 180 7.94 20.31 9.01
N VAL A 181 8.02 20.51 10.32
CA VAL A 181 8.01 21.86 10.93
C VAL A 181 9.45 22.40 10.88
N PRO A 182 9.68 23.63 10.39
CA PRO A 182 11.02 24.21 10.36
C PRO A 182 11.68 24.34 11.74
N ASP A 183 12.59 23.41 12.03
CA ASP A 183 13.46 23.43 13.20
C ASP A 183 14.77 22.66 12.93
N SER A 184 15.70 22.72 13.89
CA SER A 184 16.99 22.04 13.83
C SER A 184 16.84 20.51 13.79
N LYS A 185 15.82 19.97 14.44
CA LYS A 185 15.50 18.53 14.46
C LYS A 185 15.07 18.05 13.08
N SER A 186 14.10 18.71 12.46
CA SER A 186 13.61 18.39 11.12
C SER A 186 14.68 18.58 10.05
N LYS A 187 15.56 19.57 10.24
CA LYS A 187 16.71 19.76 9.34
C LYS A 187 17.68 18.56 9.39
N SER A 188 17.86 17.92 10.55
CA SER A 188 18.71 16.73 10.65
C SER A 188 18.11 15.51 9.94
N LEU A 189 16.77 15.43 9.85
CA LEU A 189 16.05 14.36 9.13
C LEU A 189 16.26 14.38 7.62
N LEU A 190 16.64 15.52 7.03
CA LEU A 190 16.72 15.68 5.57
C LEU A 190 17.68 14.70 4.91
N LYS A 191 18.77 14.34 5.60
CA LYS A 191 19.74 13.37 5.09
C LYS A 191 19.10 11.98 5.00
N ASP A 192 18.37 11.58 6.03
CA ASP A 192 17.74 10.26 6.08
C ASP A 192 16.58 10.17 5.09
N LEU A 193 15.71 11.18 5.05
CA LEU A 193 14.63 11.25 4.07
C LEU A 193 15.18 11.12 2.64
N LYS A 194 16.28 11.81 2.33
CA LYS A 194 16.95 11.66 1.04
C LYS A 194 17.50 10.24 0.81
N ASN A 195 18.14 9.64 1.82
CA ASN A 195 18.71 8.28 1.71
C ASN A 195 17.65 7.21 1.48
N PHE A 196 16.45 7.38 2.05
CA PHE A 196 15.31 6.49 1.89
C PHE A 196 14.36 6.93 0.76
N GLU A 197 14.78 7.88 -0.09
CA GLU A 197 14.00 8.42 -1.21
C GLU A 197 12.61 8.95 -0.81
N ARG A 198 12.49 9.42 0.44
CA ARG A 198 11.28 10.03 0.98
C ARG A 198 11.24 11.51 0.62
N ARG A 199 10.15 11.89 -0.02
CA ARG A 199 9.84 13.30 -0.28
C ARG A 199 9.19 13.92 0.95
N PHE A 200 9.27 15.23 1.06
CA PHE A 200 8.70 15.96 2.17
C PHE A 200 8.07 17.27 1.73
N ALA A 201 7.15 17.75 2.56
CA ALA A 201 6.58 19.09 2.54
C ALA A 201 6.96 19.82 3.82
N VAL A 202 6.96 21.15 3.75
CA VAL A 202 7.24 22.01 4.91
C VAL A 202 5.95 22.64 5.38
N ILE A 203 5.59 22.50 6.65
CA ILE A 203 4.42 23.18 7.22
C ILE A 203 4.82 24.49 7.90
N LEU A 204 4.09 25.55 7.57
CA LEU A 204 4.20 26.87 8.18
C LEU A 204 3.01 27.05 9.13
N ASN A 205 3.29 26.97 10.42
CA ASN A 205 2.32 27.09 11.51
C ASN A 205 2.95 27.77 12.73
N ASP A 206 2.23 27.80 13.85
CA ASP A 206 2.67 28.47 15.07
C ASP A 206 3.66 27.64 15.91
N ASP A 207 3.94 26.39 15.53
CA ASP A 207 4.90 25.52 16.22
C ASP A 207 6.36 25.87 15.90
N ILE A 208 6.59 26.77 14.93
CA ILE A 208 7.92 27.26 14.56
C ILE A 208 8.45 28.22 15.64
N THR A 209 9.16 27.67 16.61
CA THR A 209 9.65 28.42 17.78
C THR A 209 11.10 28.89 17.64
N GLU A 210 11.93 28.19 16.87
CA GLU A 210 13.35 28.52 16.70
C GLU A 210 13.54 29.87 16.03
N PHE A 211 14.39 30.73 16.62
CA PHE A 211 14.56 32.12 16.21
C PHE A 211 14.86 32.28 14.71
N ASP A 212 15.72 31.43 14.16
CA ASP A 212 16.17 31.50 12.76
C ASP A 212 15.08 31.16 11.74
N TYR A 213 14.04 30.46 12.17
CA TYR A 213 12.90 30.06 11.33
C TYR A 213 11.60 30.75 11.73
N LYS A 214 11.52 31.36 12.91
CA LYS A 214 10.29 31.89 13.49
C LYS A 214 9.53 32.79 12.50
N LEU A 215 8.27 32.42 12.27
CA LEU A 215 7.29 33.16 11.51
C LEU A 215 6.13 33.48 12.47
N SER A 216 5.97 34.74 12.88
CA SER A 216 4.86 35.14 13.74
C SER A 216 4.28 36.49 13.33
N SER A 217 3.09 36.81 13.85
CA SER A 217 2.44 38.11 13.66
C SER A 217 3.18 39.26 14.35
N SER A 218 4.00 38.96 15.35
CA SER A 218 4.69 39.92 16.22
C SER A 218 6.09 40.34 15.75
N ILE A 219 6.60 39.75 14.67
CA ILE A 219 7.92 40.10 14.10
C ILE A 219 7.78 41.05 12.92
N SER A 220 8.81 41.89 12.70
CA SER A 220 8.85 42.82 11.57
C SER A 220 8.93 42.09 10.24
N GLU A 221 8.47 42.75 9.16
CA GLU A 221 8.50 42.22 7.80
C GLU A 221 9.91 41.78 7.37
N ASP A 222 10.93 42.60 7.62
CA ASP A 222 12.32 42.29 7.32
C ASP A 222 12.79 41.00 8.01
N ARG A 223 12.39 40.82 9.28
CA ARG A 223 12.72 39.60 10.02
C ARG A 223 11.96 38.40 9.45
N THR A 224 10.68 38.56 9.11
CA THR A 224 9.88 37.50 8.46
C THR A 224 10.53 37.05 7.15
N LEU A 225 10.97 37.99 6.30
CA LEU A 225 11.65 37.68 5.04
C LEU A 225 12.99 36.98 5.26
N LEU A 226 13.75 37.37 6.27
CA LEU A 226 15.00 36.71 6.65
C LEU A 226 14.75 35.28 7.14
N SER A 227 13.81 35.08 8.08
CA SER A 227 13.41 33.75 8.56
C SER A 227 12.93 32.86 7.41
N LEU A 228 12.09 33.40 6.53
CA LEU A 228 11.60 32.67 5.35
C LEU A 228 12.75 32.29 4.41
N LYS A 229 13.72 33.17 4.17
CA LYS A 229 14.91 32.86 3.38
C LYS A 229 15.70 31.71 4.00
N ASN A 230 15.85 31.69 5.33
CA ASN A 230 16.51 30.60 6.04
C ASN A 230 15.76 29.29 5.89
N ILE A 231 14.43 29.30 6.02
CA ILE A 231 13.58 28.10 5.80
C ILE A 231 13.77 27.59 4.36
N ILE A 232 13.61 28.45 3.37
CA ILE A 232 13.74 28.05 1.95
C ILE A 232 15.14 27.50 1.67
N SER A 233 16.18 28.10 2.27
CA SER A 233 17.56 27.62 2.10
C SER A 233 17.79 26.27 2.78
N ALA A 234 17.23 26.05 3.96
CA ALA A 234 17.39 24.82 4.72
C ALA A 234 16.58 23.66 4.11
N PHE A 235 15.39 23.95 3.60
CA PHE A 235 14.41 22.99 3.08
C PHE A 235 14.18 23.13 1.57
N ASN A 236 15.25 23.44 0.82
CA ASN A 236 15.20 23.76 -0.60
C ASN A 236 14.66 22.64 -1.52
N SER A 237 14.63 21.41 -1.04
CA SER A 237 14.16 20.21 -1.75
C SER A 237 12.73 19.82 -1.38
N ALA A 238 12.03 20.64 -0.58
CA ALA A 238 10.63 20.44 -0.26
C ALA A 238 9.79 20.40 -1.54
N ALA A 239 8.86 19.44 -1.63
CA ALA A 239 7.97 19.32 -2.77
C ALA A 239 6.99 20.50 -2.87
N PHE A 240 6.51 20.97 -1.72
CA PHE A 240 5.66 22.15 -1.56
C PHE A 240 5.65 22.60 -0.11
N PHE A 241 5.06 23.77 0.13
CA PHE A 241 4.84 24.33 1.45
C PHE A 241 3.36 24.23 1.81
N ILE A 242 3.08 23.86 3.05
CA ILE A 242 1.75 23.83 3.63
C ILE A 242 1.62 25.05 4.54
N VAL A 243 0.51 25.77 4.47
CA VAL A 243 0.17 26.78 5.47
C VAL A 243 -0.99 26.28 6.31
N ASP A 244 -0.82 26.32 7.63
CA ASP A 244 -1.92 26.03 8.52
C ASP A 244 -2.91 27.19 8.57
N VAL A 245 -4.11 27.01 8.02
CA VAL A 245 -5.14 28.06 7.98
C VAL A 245 -5.69 28.42 9.36
N LYS A 246 -5.48 27.57 10.38
CA LYS A 246 -5.90 27.85 11.76
C LYS A 246 -4.88 28.69 12.52
N SER A 247 -3.64 28.75 12.03
CA SER A 247 -2.53 29.44 12.68
C SER A 247 -2.74 30.96 12.77
N ASP A 248 -2.13 31.56 13.79
CA ASP A 248 -2.05 33.00 13.93
C ASP A 248 -1.18 33.63 12.84
N LEU A 249 -0.16 32.89 12.37
CA LEU A 249 0.61 33.26 11.19
C LEU A 249 -0.30 33.53 9.98
N TYR A 250 -1.20 32.61 9.62
CA TYR A 250 -2.08 32.74 8.45
C TYR A 250 -3.01 33.94 8.54
N LYS A 251 -3.46 34.30 9.75
CA LYS A 251 -4.32 35.47 10.00
C LYS A 251 -3.56 36.79 10.02
N SER A 252 -2.23 36.75 10.04
CA SER A 252 -1.38 37.93 10.17
C SER A 252 -1.15 38.65 8.85
N VAL A 253 -0.80 39.94 8.94
CA VAL A 253 -0.37 40.74 7.77
C VAL A 253 0.88 40.16 7.12
N ASN A 254 1.76 39.55 7.93
CA ASN A 254 3.00 38.92 7.48
C ASN A 254 2.76 37.71 6.55
N TYR A 255 1.60 37.05 6.61
CA TYR A 255 1.30 35.94 5.71
C TYR A 255 1.30 36.38 4.25
N LYS A 256 0.79 37.57 3.94
CA LYS A 256 0.77 38.08 2.56
C LYS A 256 2.18 38.25 2.00
N VAL A 257 3.09 38.76 2.84
CA VAL A 257 4.52 38.90 2.51
C VAL A 257 5.15 37.54 2.24
N ILE A 258 4.88 36.54 3.09
CA ILE A 258 5.38 35.17 2.93
C ILE A 258 4.85 34.55 1.63
N GLU A 259 3.55 34.69 1.37
CA GLU A 259 2.89 34.17 0.20
C GLU A 259 3.53 34.73 -1.08
N ASP A 260 3.69 36.05 -1.15
CA ASP A 260 4.28 36.72 -2.32
C ASP A 260 5.76 36.35 -2.50
N ALA A 261 6.52 36.20 -1.41
CA ALA A 261 7.92 35.80 -1.45
C ALA A 261 8.12 34.35 -1.94
N LEU A 262 7.23 33.43 -1.57
CA LEU A 262 7.24 32.05 -2.06
C LEU A 262 6.79 31.97 -3.52
N LYS A 263 5.73 32.69 -3.90
CA LYS A 263 5.24 32.77 -5.29
C LYS A 263 6.29 33.33 -6.24
N LYS A 264 7.02 34.39 -5.86
CA LYS A 264 8.14 34.96 -6.64
C LYS A 264 9.24 33.94 -6.96
N ARG A 265 9.37 32.88 -6.16
CA ARG A 265 10.35 31.80 -6.33
C ARG A 265 9.75 30.55 -6.97
N ASN A 266 8.51 30.62 -7.47
CA ASN A 266 7.74 29.48 -7.99
C ASN A 266 7.58 28.33 -6.98
N ILE A 267 7.62 28.63 -5.69
CA ILE A 267 7.39 27.63 -4.64
C ILE A 267 5.87 27.48 -4.45
N LYS A 268 5.39 26.25 -4.55
CA LYS A 268 3.96 25.92 -4.40
C LYS A 268 3.55 25.97 -2.93
N ILE A 269 2.41 26.61 -2.66
CA ILE A 269 1.84 26.76 -1.32
C ILE A 269 0.44 26.16 -1.33
N VAL A 270 0.14 25.34 -0.32
CA VAL A 270 -1.14 24.63 -0.18
C VAL A 270 -1.70 24.87 1.21
N LYS A 271 -3.02 25.06 1.30
CA LYS A 271 -3.71 25.29 2.58
C LYS A 271 -4.00 23.97 3.28
N SER A 272 -3.78 23.90 4.59
CA SER A 272 -4.06 22.70 5.40
C SER A 272 -5.53 22.25 5.35
N SER A 273 -6.46 23.18 5.09
CA SER A 273 -7.90 22.88 4.93
C SER A 273 -8.24 21.96 3.76
N ARG A 274 -7.29 21.70 2.86
CA ARG A 274 -7.47 20.76 1.74
C ARG A 274 -7.21 19.31 2.13
N PHE A 275 -6.72 19.07 3.35
CA PHE A 275 -6.36 17.75 3.81
C PHE A 275 -7.34 17.28 4.87
N ASP A 276 -7.78 16.04 4.75
CA ASP A 276 -8.47 15.36 5.84
C ASP A 276 -7.47 15.10 6.96
N VAL A 277 -7.90 15.18 8.21
CA VAL A 277 -7.08 14.74 9.35
C VAL A 277 -7.57 13.37 9.79
N LEU A 278 -6.70 12.37 9.69
CA LEU A 278 -7.01 11.01 10.10
C LEU A 278 -6.33 10.73 11.44
N LYS A 279 -7.13 10.24 12.39
CA LYS A 279 -6.67 9.74 13.68
C LYS A 279 -7.03 8.27 13.79
N ILE A 280 -6.08 7.47 14.20
CA ILE A 280 -6.26 6.02 14.29
C ILE A 280 -6.53 5.64 15.74
N ASN A 281 -7.55 4.81 15.95
CA ASN A 281 -7.77 4.21 17.25
C ASN A 281 -6.81 3.03 17.40
N SER A 282 -5.78 3.16 18.23
CA SER A 282 -4.78 2.11 18.44
C SER A 282 -5.37 0.80 18.99
N LEU A 283 -6.55 0.82 19.62
CA LEU A 283 -7.25 -0.39 20.06
C LEU A 283 -8.03 -1.09 18.94
N SER A 284 -8.29 -0.40 17.83
CA SER A 284 -8.99 -0.96 16.66
C SER A 284 -8.60 -0.22 15.36
N PRO A 285 -7.33 -0.35 14.91
CA PRO A 285 -6.86 0.32 13.70
C PRO A 285 -7.69 -0.05 12.47
N GLU A 286 -8.10 -1.30 12.34
CA GLU A 286 -8.87 -1.84 11.22
C GLU A 286 -10.24 -1.18 11.08
N SER A 287 -10.90 -0.92 12.21
CA SER A 287 -12.21 -0.28 12.23
C SER A 287 -12.12 1.19 11.86
N SER A 288 -11.17 1.92 12.46
CA SER A 288 -10.99 3.36 12.21
C SER A 288 -10.50 3.63 10.79
N PHE A 289 -9.46 2.94 10.35
CA PHE A 289 -8.94 3.05 8.99
C PHE A 289 -9.92 2.51 7.95
N GLY A 290 -10.52 1.34 8.20
CA GLY A 290 -11.49 0.75 7.29
C GLY A 290 -12.74 1.58 7.11
N GLY A 291 -13.23 2.22 8.17
CA GLY A 291 -14.33 3.18 8.09
C GLY A 291 -13.98 4.38 7.21
N TYR A 292 -12.77 4.94 7.37
CA TYR A 292 -12.29 6.04 6.54
C TYR A 292 -12.20 5.64 5.06
N ILE A 293 -11.53 4.52 4.77
CA ILE A 293 -11.31 4.05 3.40
C ILE A 293 -12.62 3.70 2.71
N LYS A 294 -13.54 3.02 3.40
CA LYS A 294 -14.86 2.65 2.84
C LYS A 294 -15.79 3.85 2.62
N ALA A 295 -15.52 4.99 3.26
CA ALA A 295 -16.26 6.23 3.02
C ALA A 295 -15.80 6.97 1.75
N LEU A 296 -14.67 6.56 1.15
CA LEU A 296 -14.22 7.14 -0.12
C LEU A 296 -15.17 6.73 -1.24
N GLY A 297 -15.68 7.73 -1.95
CA GLY A 297 -16.48 7.57 -3.14
C GLY A 297 -15.71 6.92 -4.29
N LYS A 298 -16.46 6.44 -5.27
CA LYS A 298 -15.88 5.89 -6.51
C LYS A 298 -15.04 6.95 -7.21
N SER A 299 -13.78 6.64 -7.48
CA SER A 299 -12.82 7.57 -8.11
C SER A 299 -12.57 8.87 -7.33
N GLU A 300 -13.00 8.95 -6.07
CA GLU A 300 -12.66 10.06 -5.20
C GLU A 300 -11.18 9.97 -4.83
N GLU A 301 -10.47 11.09 -4.81
CA GLU A 301 -9.07 11.15 -4.42
C GLU A 301 -8.93 12.10 -3.22
N ARG A 302 -8.35 11.61 -2.13
CA ARG A 302 -8.14 12.41 -0.91
C ARG A 302 -6.68 12.45 -0.49
N VAL A 303 -6.31 13.56 0.12
CA VAL A 303 -5.01 13.75 0.76
C VAL A 303 -5.25 13.84 2.26
N VAL A 304 -4.54 13.01 3.02
CA VAL A 304 -4.74 12.84 4.45
C VAL A 304 -3.49 13.25 5.21
N LEU A 305 -3.66 14.11 6.21
CA LEU A 305 -2.66 14.37 7.24
C LEU A 305 -2.86 13.38 8.39
N ILE A 306 -1.81 12.65 8.73
CA ILE A 306 -1.79 11.60 9.76
C ILE A 306 -0.47 11.67 10.54
N SER A 307 -0.47 11.32 11.82
CA SER A 307 0.78 11.27 12.60
C SER A 307 1.62 10.06 12.18
N ALA A 308 2.94 10.12 12.41
CA ALA A 308 3.86 9.01 12.15
C ALA A 308 3.46 7.72 12.90
N GLU A 309 2.97 7.86 14.14
CA GLU A 309 2.54 6.73 14.95
C GLU A 309 1.27 6.07 14.38
N ASP A 310 0.26 6.88 14.05
CA ASP A 310 -0.98 6.39 13.46
C ASP A 310 -0.75 5.80 12.06
N TYR A 311 0.17 6.37 11.29
CA TYR A 311 0.52 5.86 9.97
C TYR A 311 1.13 4.47 10.04
N LEU A 312 2.06 4.23 10.97
CA LEU A 312 2.66 2.90 11.19
C LEU A 312 1.59 1.85 11.50
N LEU A 313 0.62 2.17 12.35
CA LEU A 313 -0.49 1.26 12.70
C LEU A 313 -1.32 0.80 11.48
N ILE A 314 -1.40 1.60 10.42
CA ILE A 314 -2.18 1.25 9.23
C ILE A 314 -1.32 0.66 8.11
N THR A 315 0.01 0.68 8.20
CA THR A 315 0.88 0.20 7.11
C THR A 315 0.64 -1.26 6.78
N GLU A 316 0.37 -2.10 7.77
CA GLU A 316 0.06 -3.52 7.59
C GLU A 316 -1.31 -3.75 6.95
N LEU A 317 -2.23 -2.79 7.09
CA LEU A 317 -3.60 -2.88 6.56
C LEU A 317 -3.69 -2.43 5.10
N ILE A 318 -2.80 -1.53 4.66
CA ILE A 318 -2.82 -0.98 3.30
C ILE A 318 -2.81 -2.07 2.20
N PRO A 319 -1.98 -3.13 2.27
CA PRO A 319 -1.98 -4.20 1.28
C PRO A 319 -3.35 -4.86 1.06
N GLU A 320 -4.14 -5.05 2.12
CA GLU A 320 -5.47 -5.66 2.03
C GLU A 320 -6.45 -4.74 1.26
N TYR A 321 -6.44 -3.44 1.56
CA TYR A 321 -7.28 -2.49 0.83
C TYR A 321 -6.82 -2.29 -0.63
N ARG A 322 -5.51 -2.35 -0.88
CA ARG A 322 -4.94 -2.33 -2.23
C ARG A 322 -5.41 -3.53 -3.05
N LYS A 323 -5.42 -4.71 -2.42
CA LYS A 323 -5.91 -5.96 -3.01
C LYS A 323 -7.38 -5.85 -3.40
N ILE A 324 -8.23 -5.22 -2.58
CA ILE A 324 -9.64 -4.95 -2.91
C ILE A 324 -9.77 -3.99 -4.10
N GLY A 325 -8.88 -3.02 -4.22
CA GLY A 325 -8.79 -2.11 -5.37
C GLY A 325 -8.65 -0.63 -5.01
N TYR A 326 -8.55 -0.28 -3.74
CA TYR A 326 -8.22 1.09 -3.33
C TYR A 326 -6.82 1.47 -3.79
N ARG A 327 -6.66 2.72 -4.23
CA ARG A 327 -5.38 3.22 -4.74
C ARG A 327 -4.65 4.00 -3.65
N PHE A 328 -3.39 3.67 -3.44
CA PHE A 328 -2.50 4.40 -2.54
C PHE A 328 -1.44 5.07 -3.39
N ILE A 329 -1.52 6.40 -3.49
CA ILE A 329 -0.76 7.19 -4.47
C ILE A 329 0.09 8.26 -3.82
N GLN A 330 1.12 8.72 -4.52
CA GLN A 330 1.98 9.78 -3.99
C GLN A 330 1.22 11.11 -3.87
N PRO A 331 1.37 11.84 -2.75
CA PRO A 331 0.69 13.12 -2.55
C PRO A 331 1.00 14.17 -3.63
N GLY A 332 2.22 14.16 -4.19
CA GLY A 332 2.68 15.20 -5.11
C GLY A 332 1.77 15.42 -6.33
N GLU A 333 1.22 14.35 -6.92
CA GLU A 333 0.37 14.45 -8.11
C GLU A 333 -1.02 15.01 -7.79
N LEU A 334 -1.56 14.65 -6.62
CA LEU A 334 -2.86 15.12 -6.17
C LEU A 334 -2.79 16.56 -5.67
N VAL A 335 -1.83 16.83 -4.79
CA VAL A 335 -1.72 18.10 -4.07
C VAL A 335 -1.40 19.27 -5.01
N LEU A 336 -0.66 19.03 -6.10
CA LEU A 336 -0.23 20.07 -7.03
C LEU A 336 -1.24 20.35 -8.16
N ASN A 337 -2.20 19.44 -8.40
CA ASN A 337 -3.20 19.56 -9.45
C ASN A 337 -4.60 19.98 -8.94
N MET A 338 -4.81 19.98 -7.62
CA MET A 338 -5.96 20.58 -6.91
C MET A 338 -5.72 22.06 -6.60
#